data_AF-A0A661AJ12-F1
#
_entry.id   AF-A0A661AJ12-F1
#
_cell.length_a   1.000
_cell.length_b   1.000
_cell.length_c   1.000
_cell.angle_alpha   90.00
_cell.angle_beta   90.00
_cell.angle_gamma   90.00
#
_symmetry.space_group_name_H-M   'P 1'
#
loop_
_entity.id
_entity.type
_entity.pdbx_description
1 polymer ?
#
loop_
_entity_poly.entity_id
_entity_poly.type
_entity_poly.pdbx_seq_one_letter_code
_entity_poly.pdbx_strand_id
1 'polypeptide(L)'
;MHILFLSLFLLSAGDEEAEKILYIHVRVWGEVRNPGIYRIPPNSDVIDAISYAGGPRESADLGKVKLIKGTRAGEIKYVDVGGYLKGKKIEIPFVEQGDIIYVGKSTGYKIYEFLRGLAVFAGIVAVVYQVFGKEGT
;
A
#
# COMPACT_ATOMS: atom_id res chain seq x y z
N MET A 1 -43.40 20.77 -0.34
CA MET A 1 -42.39 19.77 -0.80
C MET A 1 -40.96 20.31 -0.86
N HIS A 2 -40.71 21.63 -0.95
CA HIS A 2 -39.34 22.20 -0.98
C HIS A 2 -38.62 22.30 0.37
N ILE A 3 -39.34 22.55 1.48
CA ILE A 3 -38.73 22.77 2.81
C ILE A 3 -38.15 21.48 3.42
N LEU A 4 -38.80 20.34 3.18
CA LEU A 4 -38.33 19.03 3.64
C LEU A 4 -37.03 18.59 2.93
N PHE A 5 -36.86 18.98 1.66
CA PHE A 5 -35.64 18.66 0.90
C PHE A 5 -34.45 19.47 1.40
N LEU A 6 -34.65 20.75 1.73
CA LEU A 6 -33.64 21.61 2.32
C LEU A 6 -33.24 21.15 3.74
N SER A 7 -34.20 20.72 4.56
CA SER A 7 -33.94 20.15 5.89
C SER A 7 -33.14 18.85 5.81
N LEU A 8 -33.46 17.94 4.89
CA LEU A 8 -32.73 16.69 4.70
C LEU A 8 -31.32 16.93 4.14
N PHE A 9 -31.17 17.90 3.24
CA PHE A 9 -29.88 18.32 2.69
C PHE A 9 -28.97 18.94 3.77
N LEU A 10 -29.50 19.84 4.61
CA LEU A 10 -28.75 20.48 5.68
C LEU A 10 -28.32 19.49 6.77
N LEU A 11 -29.15 18.48 7.06
CA LEU A 11 -28.79 17.39 7.99
C LEU A 11 -27.66 16.53 7.40
N SER A 12 -27.78 16.12 6.13
CA SER A 12 -26.76 15.34 5.44
C SER A 12 -25.43 16.08 5.25
N ALA A 13 -25.47 17.38 4.96
CA ALA A 13 -24.26 18.19 4.78
C ALA A 13 -23.51 18.41 6.10
N GLY A 14 -24.25 18.59 7.21
CA GLY A 14 -23.66 18.70 8.55
C GLY A 14 -22.93 17.42 8.98
N ASP A 15 -23.49 16.25 8.64
CA ASP A 15 -22.88 14.95 8.96
C ASP A 15 -21.57 14.72 8.17
N GLU A 16 -21.50 15.17 6.91
CA GLU A 16 -20.28 15.05 6.08
C GLU A 16 -19.14 15.96 6.55
N GLU A 17 -19.45 17.19 6.98
CA GLU A 17 -18.44 18.08 7.58
C GLU A 17 -17.96 17.57 8.94
N ALA A 18 -18.87 17.07 9.78
CA ALA A 18 -18.52 16.43 11.04
C ALA A 18 -17.63 15.19 10.82
N GLU A 19 -17.87 14.42 9.76
CA GLU A 19 -17.06 13.27 9.38
C GLU A 19 -15.62 13.66 9.02
N LYS A 20 -15.42 14.74 8.25
CA LYS A 20 -14.08 15.25 7.88
C LYS A 20 -13.27 15.77 9.07
N ILE A 21 -13.94 16.17 10.15
CA ILE A 21 -13.28 16.60 11.40
C ILE A 21 -12.75 15.39 12.17
N LEU A 22 -13.43 14.24 12.08
CA LEU A 22 -13.10 13.05 12.86
C LEU A 22 -12.23 12.06 12.10
N TYR A 23 -12.27 12.07 10.77
CA TYR A 23 -11.51 11.14 9.95
C TYR A 23 -11.08 11.73 8.62
N ILE A 24 -9.97 11.19 8.11
CA ILE A 24 -9.49 11.38 6.76
C ILE A 24 -9.49 10.07 5.99
N HIS A 25 -9.62 10.17 4.67
CA HIS A 25 -9.53 9.04 3.76
C HIS A 25 -8.16 9.02 3.10
N VAL A 26 -7.45 7.91 3.25
CA VAL A 26 -6.17 7.66 2.59
C VAL A 26 -6.21 6.36 1.80
N ARG A 27 -5.41 6.29 0.74
CA ARG A 27 -5.30 5.11 -0.12
C ARG A 27 -3.99 4.39 0.16
N VAL A 28 -4.03 3.12 0.51
CA VAL A 28 -2.83 2.31 0.76
C VAL A 28 -2.76 1.17 -0.25
N TRP A 29 -1.68 1.15 -1.04
CA TRP A 29 -1.49 0.21 -2.15
C TRP A 29 -0.14 -0.52 -2.06
N GLY A 30 -0.06 -1.66 -2.76
CA GLY A 30 1.16 -2.44 -2.92
C GLY A 30 1.30 -3.55 -1.87
N GLU A 31 2.52 -3.75 -1.37
CA GLU A 31 2.91 -4.86 -0.49
C GLU A 31 2.49 -4.66 0.98
N VAL A 32 1.22 -4.39 1.19
CA VAL A 32 0.55 -4.41 2.50
C VAL A 32 -0.41 -5.60 2.58
N ARG A 33 -0.80 -6.02 3.79
CA ARG A 33 -1.67 -7.20 3.96
C ARG A 33 -3.02 -7.01 3.26
N ASN A 34 -3.65 -5.85 3.46
CA ASN A 34 -4.94 -5.49 2.87
C ASN A 34 -4.79 -4.16 2.10
N PRO A 35 -4.56 -4.15 0.79
CA PRO A 35 -4.58 -2.91 0.00
C PRO A 35 -6.01 -2.34 -0.08
N GLY A 36 -6.16 -1.02 -0.01
CA GLY A 36 -7.49 -0.40 -0.06
C GLY A 36 -7.55 1.07 0.36
N ILE A 37 -8.77 1.57 0.51
CA ILE A 37 -9.06 2.90 1.06
C ILE A 37 -9.33 2.74 2.55
N TYR A 38 -8.70 3.60 3.36
CA TYR A 38 -8.81 3.58 4.81
C TYR A 38 -9.33 4.91 5.33
N ARG A 39 -10.30 4.81 6.25
CA ARG A 39 -10.79 5.93 7.06
C ARG A 39 -10.02 5.91 8.38
N ILE A 40 -9.15 6.89 8.60
CA ILE A 40 -8.24 6.96 9.74
C ILE A 40 -8.37 8.31 10.44
N PRO A 41 -8.00 8.42 11.73
CA PRO A 41 -8.05 9.70 12.44
C PRO A 41 -7.20 10.78 11.76
N PRO A 42 -7.59 12.06 11.87
CA PRO A 42 -6.69 13.16 11.53
C PRO A 42 -5.45 13.11 12.42
N ASN A 43 -4.30 13.57 11.89
CA ASN A 43 -2.97 13.47 12.50
C ASN A 43 -2.36 12.05 12.53
N SER A 44 -2.92 11.10 11.80
CA SER A 44 -2.22 9.85 11.52
C SER A 44 -1.03 10.06 10.60
N ASP A 45 -0.03 9.22 10.74
CA ASP A 45 1.17 9.21 9.90
C ASP A 45 1.18 8.04 8.89
N VAL A 46 2.26 7.90 8.12
CA VAL A 46 2.40 6.82 7.14
C VAL A 46 2.42 5.43 7.81
N ILE A 47 2.98 5.30 9.01
CA ILE A 47 3.05 4.03 9.75
C ILE A 47 1.65 3.65 10.24
N ASP A 48 0.88 4.61 10.76
CA ASP A 48 -0.50 4.39 11.16
C ASP A 48 -1.33 3.87 9.98
N ALA A 49 -1.27 4.53 8.84
CA ALA A 49 -2.02 4.11 7.66
C ALA A 49 -1.62 2.71 7.16
N ILE A 50 -0.33 2.37 7.18
CA ILE A 50 0.14 0.99 6.88
C ILE A 50 -0.39 0.00 7.92
N SER A 51 -0.47 0.40 9.19
CA SER A 51 -1.00 -0.43 10.28
C SER A 51 -2.50 -0.69 10.12
N TYR A 52 -3.29 0.32 9.75
CA TYR A 52 -4.70 0.16 9.37
C TYR A 52 -4.86 -0.80 8.18
N ALA A 53 -3.90 -0.83 7.26
CA ALA A 53 -3.86 -1.81 6.16
C ALA A 53 -3.45 -3.24 6.58
N GLY A 54 -3.35 -3.51 7.88
CA GLY A 54 -2.94 -4.79 8.45
C GLY A 54 -1.43 -4.98 8.50
N GLY A 55 -0.64 -3.93 8.26
CA GLY A 55 0.81 -3.97 8.24
C GLY A 55 1.41 -4.41 6.90
N PRO A 56 2.75 -4.36 6.77
CA PRO A 56 3.46 -4.74 5.57
C PRO A 56 3.49 -6.26 5.36
N ARG A 57 3.64 -6.69 4.10
CA ARG A 57 4.01 -8.08 3.77
C ARG A 57 5.51 -8.30 3.88
N GLU A 58 5.95 -9.55 3.91
CA GLU A 58 7.37 -9.92 3.94
C GLU A 58 8.14 -9.44 2.70
N SER A 59 7.44 -9.34 1.57
CA SER A 59 7.94 -8.82 0.30
C SER A 59 8.13 -7.30 0.28
N ALA A 60 7.65 -6.55 1.29
CA ALA A 60 7.58 -5.11 1.26
C ALA A 60 8.96 -4.41 1.37
N ASP A 61 9.14 -3.35 0.58
CA ASP A 61 10.23 -2.39 0.74
C ASP A 61 9.81 -1.22 1.64
N LEU A 62 10.00 -1.40 2.95
CA LEU A 62 9.75 -0.34 3.93
C LEU A 62 10.79 0.79 3.89
N GLY A 63 11.91 0.61 3.17
CA GLY A 63 12.95 1.63 3.07
C GLY A 63 12.61 2.74 2.06
N LYS A 64 11.65 2.48 1.16
CA LYS A 64 11.27 3.39 0.07
C LYS A 64 9.76 3.45 -0.10
N VAL A 65 9.03 3.69 0.99
CA VAL A 65 7.58 3.91 0.93
C VAL A 65 7.32 5.22 0.22
N LYS A 66 6.42 5.21 -0.78
CA LYS A 66 6.03 6.42 -1.52
C LYS A 66 4.79 7.02 -0.91
N LEU A 67 4.85 8.27 -0.51
CA LEU A 67 3.71 9.10 -0.15
C LEU A 67 3.45 10.09 -1.29
N ILE A 68 2.28 9.98 -1.92
CA ILE A 68 1.83 10.87 -3.00
C ILE A 68 0.75 11.77 -2.41
N LYS A 69 1.03 13.08 -2.36
CA LYS A 69 0.13 14.06 -1.75
C LYS A 69 -1.10 14.29 -2.62
N GLY A 70 -2.29 14.07 -2.06
CA GLY A 70 -3.56 14.26 -2.76
C GLY A 70 -3.90 15.74 -2.97
N THR A 71 -3.46 16.60 -2.05
CA THR A 71 -3.76 18.03 -1.99
C THR A 71 -2.82 18.91 -2.82
N ARG A 72 -1.58 18.44 -3.09
CA ARG A 72 -0.51 19.22 -3.73
C ARG A 72 -0.06 18.65 -5.07
N ALA A 73 -0.97 18.59 -6.04
CA ALA A 73 -0.68 18.21 -7.44
C ALA A 73 0.20 16.94 -7.60
N GLY A 74 0.06 15.97 -6.70
CA GLY A 74 0.81 14.71 -6.77
C GLY A 74 2.28 14.78 -6.35
N GLU A 75 2.68 15.74 -5.51
CA GLU A 75 4.01 15.75 -4.87
C GLU A 75 4.33 14.36 -4.28
N ILE A 76 5.49 13.80 -4.64
CA ILE A 76 5.93 12.47 -4.20
C ILE A 76 7.04 12.63 -3.16
N LYS A 77 6.83 12.07 -1.97
CA LYS A 77 7.82 11.94 -0.91
C LYS A 77 8.18 10.48 -0.70
N TYR A 78 9.45 10.21 -0.42
CA TYR A 78 9.94 8.89 -0.05
C TYR A 78 10.16 8.85 1.46
N VAL A 79 9.65 7.82 2.11
CA VAL A 79 9.69 7.64 3.57
C VAL A 79 10.40 6.32 3.90
N ASP A 80 11.48 6.40 4.70
CA ASP A 80 12.23 5.24 5.21
C ASP A 80 11.59 4.73 6.53
N VAL A 81 10.41 4.12 6.39
CA VAL A 81 9.67 3.51 7.51
C VAL A 81 10.52 2.39 8.16
N GLY A 82 11.20 1.60 7.35
CA GLY A 82 12.06 0.51 7.84
C GLY A 82 13.22 1.01 8.69
N GLY A 83 13.80 2.15 8.33
CA GLY A 83 14.84 2.82 9.10
C GLY A 83 14.33 3.34 10.44
N TYR A 84 13.15 3.98 10.44
CA TYR A 84 12.49 4.45 11.66
C TYR A 84 12.23 3.30 12.65
N LEU A 85 11.65 2.20 12.18
CA LEU A 85 11.39 1.01 13.02
C LEU A 85 12.67 0.37 13.57
N LYS A 86 13.82 0.59 12.93
CA LYS A 86 15.15 0.16 13.42
C LYS A 86 15.81 1.18 14.35
N GLY A 87 15.09 2.23 14.75
CA GLY A 87 15.57 3.26 15.68
C GLY A 87 16.34 4.42 15.04
N LYS A 88 16.35 4.56 13.71
CA LYS A 88 16.92 5.76 13.09
C LYS A 88 16.03 6.97 13.42
N LYS A 89 16.65 8.11 13.76
CA LYS A 89 15.96 9.38 13.94
C LYS A 89 15.56 9.96 12.58
N ILE A 90 14.39 9.56 12.10
CA ILE A 90 13.79 9.99 10.84
C ILE A 90 12.40 10.53 11.17
N GLU A 91 12.03 11.65 10.59
CA GLU A 91 10.67 12.19 10.72
C GLU A 91 9.72 11.44 9.79
N ILE A 92 8.62 10.93 10.33
CA ILE A 92 7.57 10.29 9.55
C ILE A 92 6.50 11.35 9.24
N PRO A 93 6.23 11.64 7.96
CA PRO A 93 5.25 12.67 7.61
C PRO A 93 3.83 12.23 7.96
N PHE A 94 3.04 13.18 8.45
CA PHE A 94 1.59 13.02 8.58
C PHE A 94 0.92 12.89 7.21
N VAL A 95 -0.16 12.12 7.18
CA VAL A 95 -0.98 11.95 5.99
C VAL A 95 -2.21 12.85 6.06
N GLU A 96 -2.63 13.31 4.89
CA GLU A 96 -3.76 14.22 4.72
C GLU A 96 -4.85 13.57 3.87
N GLN A 97 -6.03 14.20 3.87
CA GLN A 97 -7.16 13.80 3.06
C GLN A 97 -6.77 13.56 1.58
N GLY A 98 -7.05 12.36 1.09
CA GLY A 98 -6.85 11.98 -0.31
C GLY A 98 -5.44 11.49 -0.66
N ASP A 99 -4.50 11.50 0.29
CA ASP A 99 -3.14 11.00 0.09
C ASP A 99 -3.11 9.53 -0.33
N ILE A 100 -2.07 9.16 -1.08
CA ILE A 100 -1.83 7.80 -1.53
C ILE A 100 -0.49 7.33 -1.00
N ILE A 101 -0.50 6.23 -0.25
CA ILE A 101 0.66 5.51 0.22
C ILE A 101 0.85 4.28 -0.66
N TYR A 102 2.03 4.14 -1.22
CA TYR A 102 2.40 2.99 -2.04
C TYR A 102 3.64 2.31 -1.45
N VAL A 103 3.48 1.03 -1.11
CA VAL A 103 4.55 0.17 -0.58
C VAL A 103 5.00 -0.78 -1.69
N GLY A 104 6.23 -0.62 -2.18
CA GLY A 104 6.76 -1.46 -3.25
C GLY A 104 7.24 -2.83 -2.77
N LYS A 105 7.52 -3.73 -3.72
CA LYS A 105 8.30 -4.96 -3.47
C LYS A 105 9.78 -4.64 -3.27
N SER A 106 10.41 -5.28 -2.30
CA SER A 106 11.85 -5.23 -2.09
C SER A 106 12.61 -5.83 -3.27
N THR A 107 13.77 -5.27 -3.59
CA THR A 107 14.62 -5.75 -4.70
C THR A 107 14.97 -7.23 -4.54
N GLY A 108 15.26 -7.67 -3.30
CA GLY A 108 15.53 -9.07 -2.96
C GLY A 108 14.35 -10.01 -3.27
N TYR A 109 13.12 -9.57 -3.01
CA TYR A 109 11.94 -10.38 -3.31
C TYR A 109 11.68 -10.48 -4.82
N LYS A 110 11.92 -9.39 -5.58
CA LYS A 110 11.79 -9.42 -7.05
C LYS A 110 12.73 -10.42 -7.71
N ILE A 111 14.00 -10.48 -7.27
CA ILE A 111 14.96 -11.45 -7.79
C ILE A 111 14.60 -12.88 -7.37
N TYR A 112 14.11 -13.08 -6.14
CA TYR A 112 13.63 -14.38 -5.69
C TYR A 112 12.45 -14.89 -6.56
N GLU A 113 11.47 -14.04 -6.87
CA GLU A 113 10.36 -14.40 -7.77
C GLU A 113 10.87 -14.81 -9.17
N PHE A 114 11.86 -14.11 -9.70
CA PHE A 114 12.46 -14.45 -10.99
C PHE A 114 13.18 -15.82 -10.95
N LEU A 115 14.04 -16.04 -9.95
CA LEU A 115 14.76 -17.30 -9.78
C LEU A 115 13.82 -18.49 -9.55
N ARG A 116 12.73 -18.27 -8.79
CA ARG A 116 11.69 -19.29 -8.60
C ARG A 116 11.05 -19.69 -9.93
N GLY A 117 10.80 -18.74 -10.83
CA GLY A 117 10.30 -19.02 -12.18
C GLY A 117 11.27 -19.87 -13.00
N LEU A 118 12.57 -19.54 -12.97
CA LEU A 118 13.61 -20.33 -13.63
C LEU A 118 13.71 -21.76 -13.08
N ALA A 119 13.60 -21.93 -11.76
CA ALA A 119 13.65 -23.25 -11.14
C ALA A 119 12.50 -24.14 -11.60
N VAL A 120 11.27 -23.60 -11.68
CA VAL A 120 10.11 -24.34 -12.22
C VAL A 120 10.34 -24.71 -13.69
N PHE A 121 10.82 -23.77 -14.49
CA PHE A 121 11.13 -24.02 -15.90
C PHE A 121 12.20 -25.11 -16.08
N ALA A 122 13.31 -25.03 -15.35
CA ALA A 122 14.36 -26.04 -15.36
C ALA A 122 13.83 -27.42 -14.95
N GLY A 123 12.92 -27.49 -13.97
CA GLY A 123 12.23 -28.70 -13.58
C GLY A 123 11.41 -29.31 -14.72
N ILE A 124 10.65 -28.49 -15.46
CA ILE A 124 9.88 -28.95 -16.64
C ILE A 124 10.83 -29.49 -17.72
N VAL A 125 11.90 -28.77 -18.04
CA VAL A 125 12.91 -29.21 -19.02
C VAL A 125 13.54 -30.54 -18.60
N ALA A 126 13.88 -30.70 -17.32
CA ALA A 126 14.45 -31.94 -16.81
C ALA A 126 13.48 -33.11 -16.94
N VAL A 127 12.19 -32.91 -16.64
CA VAL A 127 11.16 -33.94 -16.82
C VAL A 127 11.02 -34.31 -18.30
N VAL A 128 10.94 -33.33 -19.20
CA VAL A 128 10.87 -33.58 -20.65
C VAL A 128 12.07 -34.39 -21.12
N TYR A 129 13.27 -34.03 -20.66
CA TYR A 129 14.48 -34.78 -21.01
C TYR A 129 14.46 -36.22 -20.46
N GLN A 130 13.96 -36.44 -19.25
CA GLN A 130 13.86 -37.78 -18.66
C GLN A 130 12.83 -38.67 -19.37
N VAL A 131 11.72 -38.08 -19.85
CA VAL A 131 10.65 -38.81 -20.55
C VAL A 131 11.03 -39.09 -22.00
N PHE A 132 11.42 -38.07 -22.76
CA PHE A 132 11.61 -38.17 -24.21
C PHE A 132 13.07 -38.37 -24.62
N GLY A 133 14.03 -38.05 -23.76
CA GLY A 133 15.46 -38.21 -24.04
C GLY A 133 15.96 -39.65 -24.01
N LYS A 134 15.11 -40.63 -23.64
CA LYS A 134 15.47 -42.06 -23.58
C LYS A 134 15.21 -42.85 -24.87
N GLU A 135 14.54 -42.28 -25.86
CA GLU A 135 14.21 -43.01 -27.11
C GLU A 135 15.30 -42.91 -28.21
N GLY A 136 16.41 -42.20 -27.95
CA GLY A 136 17.46 -41.91 -28.93
C GLY A 136 18.78 -42.68 -28.79
N THR A 137 18.86 -43.69 -27.92
CA THR A 137 20.02 -44.59 -27.76
C THR A 137 19.61 -46.03 -28.01
#